data_AF-D4DSQ5-F1
#
_entry.id   AF-D4DSQ5-F1
#
_cell.length_a   1.000
_cell.length_b   1.000
_cell.length_c   1.000
_cell.angle_alpha   90.00
_cell.angle_beta   90.00
_cell.angle_gamma   90.00
#
_symmetry.space_group_name_H-M   'P 1'
#
loop_
_entity.id
_entity.type
_entity.pdbx_description
1 polymer ?
#
loop_
_entity_poly.entity_id
_entity_poly.type
_entity_poly.pdbx_seq_one_letter_code
_entity_poly.pdbx_strand_id
1 'polypeptide(L)'
;MKRIPEEQKSGALCAAIAEKYEKLGLYASAASWVEKHYPQNRQAELLPPFAQSVAYLDDKEQRKAIDAAEGWLQNSPQDADLLVYLGQLAYSKQLWGKARGYLEAGIAARDSVQARLALAKVFDETGEKEKAEEQRKQALSATQNTMPVLAKQP
;
A
#
# COMPACT_ATOMS: atom_id res chain seq x y z
N MET A 1 -34.52 2.16 -3.99
CA MET A 1 -33.41 1.50 -3.24
C MET A 1 -32.59 0.68 -4.21
N LYS A 2 -31.38 1.14 -4.59
CA LYS A 2 -30.48 0.36 -5.46
C LYS A 2 -29.80 -0.72 -4.61
N ARG A 3 -30.15 -2.00 -4.84
CA ARG A 3 -29.47 -3.15 -4.23
C ARG A 3 -28.04 -3.19 -4.77
N ILE A 4 -27.06 -3.04 -3.88
CA ILE A 4 -25.65 -3.26 -4.19
C ILE A 4 -25.45 -4.78 -4.42
N PRO A 5 -24.82 -5.21 -5.53
CA PRO A 5 -24.53 -6.61 -5.85
C PRO A 5 -23.83 -7.35 -4.71
N GLU A 6 -24.12 -8.65 -4.57
CA GLU A 6 -23.63 -9.51 -3.49
C GLU A 6 -22.11 -9.67 -3.48
N GLU A 7 -21.47 -9.63 -4.66
CA GLU A 7 -20.01 -9.60 -4.81
C GLU A 7 -19.38 -8.30 -4.27
N GLN A 8 -20.05 -7.16 -4.46
CA GLN A 8 -19.62 -5.87 -3.89
C GLN A 8 -19.82 -5.84 -2.37
N LYS A 9 -20.84 -6.52 -1.85
CA LYS A 9 -21.01 -6.72 -0.40
C LYS A 9 -19.92 -7.62 0.17
N SER A 10 -19.57 -8.72 -0.51
CA SER A 10 -18.52 -9.63 -0.09
C SER A 10 -17.17 -8.91 0.01
N GLY A 11 -16.83 -8.11 -1.01
CA GLY A 11 -15.60 -7.32 -1.02
C GLY A 11 -15.53 -6.22 0.03
N ALA A 12 -16.47 -5.28 -0.01
CA ALA A 12 -16.50 -4.17 0.94
C ALA A 12 -16.59 -4.65 2.41
N LEU A 13 -17.26 -5.78 2.65
CA LEU A 13 -17.30 -6.41 3.96
C LEU A 13 -15.95 -7.04 4.34
N CYS A 14 -15.19 -7.61 3.41
CA CYS A 14 -13.87 -8.17 3.69
C CYS A 14 -12.91 -7.10 4.24
N ALA A 15 -12.84 -5.92 3.61
CA ALA A 15 -12.01 -4.82 4.08
C ALA A 15 -12.46 -4.31 5.46
N ALA A 16 -13.77 -4.12 5.65
CA ALA A 16 -14.32 -3.68 6.92
C ALA A 16 -14.07 -4.69 8.07
N ILE A 17 -14.07 -5.99 7.79
CA ILE A 17 -13.72 -7.03 8.77
C ILE A 17 -12.25 -6.94 9.15
N ALA A 18 -11.34 -6.83 8.18
CA ALA A 18 -9.90 -6.69 8.44
C ALA A 18 -9.61 -5.44 9.28
N GLU A 19 -10.22 -4.31 8.91
CA GLU A 19 -10.12 -3.05 9.66
C GLU A 19 -10.68 -3.18 11.08
N LYS A 20 -11.79 -3.92 11.26
CA LYS A 20 -12.35 -4.15 12.58
C LYS A 20 -11.42 -4.99 13.47
N TYR A 21 -10.78 -6.03 12.92
CA TYR A 21 -9.80 -6.82 13.66
C TYR A 21 -8.59 -5.97 14.06
N GLU A 22 -8.05 -5.18 13.13
CA GLU A 22 -6.93 -4.26 13.38
C GLU A 22 -7.26 -3.28 14.52
N LYS A 23 -8.41 -2.58 14.44
CA LYS A 23 -8.85 -1.62 15.46
C LYS A 23 -9.10 -2.22 16.84
N LEU A 24 -9.35 -3.53 16.92
CA LEU A 24 -9.50 -4.25 18.18
C LEU A 24 -8.17 -4.79 18.73
N GLY A 25 -7.05 -4.52 18.06
CA GLY A 25 -5.73 -5.06 18.41
C GLY A 25 -5.56 -6.54 18.07
N LEU A 26 -6.48 -7.12 17.29
CA LEU A 26 -6.44 -8.52 16.86
C LEU A 26 -5.60 -8.66 15.59
N TYR A 27 -4.33 -8.25 15.68
CA TYR A 27 -3.43 -8.09 14.54
C TYR A 27 -3.19 -9.39 13.77
N ALA A 28 -2.98 -10.51 14.48
CA ALA A 28 -2.79 -11.81 13.82
C ALA A 28 -4.05 -12.24 13.04
N SER A 29 -5.23 -11.98 13.60
CA SER A 29 -6.51 -12.26 12.93
C SER A 29 -6.72 -11.36 11.71
N ALA A 30 -6.37 -10.08 11.81
CA ALA A 30 -6.44 -9.14 10.70
C ALA A 30 -5.50 -9.57 9.56
N ALA A 31 -4.24 -9.89 9.88
CA ALA A 31 -3.26 -10.34 8.90
C ALA A 31 -3.71 -11.62 8.20
N SER A 32 -4.09 -12.65 8.97
CA SER A 32 -4.58 -13.92 8.43
C SER A 32 -5.85 -13.76 7.58
N TRP A 33 -6.75 -12.86 7.98
CA TRP A 33 -7.95 -12.55 7.21
C TRP A 33 -7.60 -11.96 5.84
N VAL A 34 -6.66 -11.01 5.79
CA VAL A 34 -6.22 -10.42 4.53
C VAL A 34 -5.47 -11.45 3.67
N GLU A 35 -4.59 -12.25 4.26
CA GLU A 35 -3.88 -13.31 3.53
C GLU A 35 -4.83 -14.29 2.86
N LYS A 36 -5.97 -14.57 3.50
CA LYS A 36 -6.99 -15.47 2.96
C LYS A 36 -7.79 -14.86 1.82
N HIS A 37 -8.03 -13.54 1.79
CA HIS A 37 -9.02 -12.92 0.90
C HIS A 37 -8.42 -12.02 -0.20
N TYR A 38 -7.25 -11.44 0.05
CA TYR A 38 -6.59 -10.60 -0.95
C TYR A 38 -6.19 -11.36 -2.24
N PRO A 39 -5.73 -12.64 -2.18
CA PRO A 39 -5.44 -13.41 -3.38
C PRO A 39 -6.58 -13.55 -4.39
N GLN A 40 -7.83 -13.58 -3.92
CA GLN A 40 -8.99 -13.83 -4.76
C GLN A 40 -9.61 -12.55 -5.31
N ASN A 41 -9.57 -11.45 -4.55
CA ASN A 41 -10.33 -10.25 -4.89
C ASN A 41 -9.46 -9.02 -5.19
N ARG A 42 -8.17 -9.03 -4.84
CA ARG A 42 -7.20 -7.95 -5.07
C ARG A 42 -7.69 -6.56 -4.64
N GLN A 43 -8.47 -6.50 -3.56
CA GLN A 43 -9.00 -5.22 -3.07
C GLN A 43 -7.92 -4.46 -2.32
N ALA A 44 -7.55 -3.29 -2.84
CA ALA A 44 -6.53 -2.44 -2.26
C ALA A 44 -6.87 -2.01 -0.82
N GLU A 45 -8.16 -1.96 -0.46
CA GLU A 45 -8.68 -1.62 0.87
C GLU A 45 -8.30 -2.65 1.94
N LEU A 46 -7.88 -3.87 1.56
CA LEU A 46 -7.38 -4.88 2.50
C LEU A 46 -5.92 -4.63 2.91
N LEU A 47 -5.16 -3.91 2.10
CA LEU A 47 -3.73 -3.69 2.33
C LEU A 47 -3.41 -2.76 3.51
N PRO A 48 -4.13 -1.64 3.77
CA PRO A 48 -3.88 -0.84 4.95
C PRO A 48 -4.02 -1.61 6.28
N PRO A 49 -5.14 -2.32 6.57
CA PRO A 49 -5.24 -3.07 7.82
C PRO A 49 -4.25 -4.23 7.90
N PHE A 50 -3.83 -4.80 6.76
CA PHE A 50 -2.75 -5.79 6.72
C PHE A 50 -1.43 -5.18 7.17
N ALA A 51 -0.96 -4.11 6.52
CA ALA A 51 0.32 -3.49 6.83
C ALA A 51 0.38 -2.96 8.27
N GLN A 52 -0.72 -2.36 8.75
CA GLN A 52 -0.83 -1.90 10.13
C GLN A 52 -0.74 -3.07 11.11
N SER A 53 -1.46 -4.16 10.84
CA SER A 53 -1.43 -5.34 11.72
C SER A 53 -0.07 -6.01 11.74
N VAL A 54 0.57 -6.18 10.57
CA VAL A 54 1.91 -6.76 10.44
C VAL A 54 2.92 -6.00 11.29
N ALA A 55 2.83 -4.66 11.38
CA ALA A 55 3.77 -3.88 12.19
C ALA A 55 3.77 -4.25 13.70
N TYR A 56 2.69 -4.85 14.21
CA TYR A 56 2.56 -5.25 15.62
C TYR A 56 2.77 -6.75 15.89
N LEU A 57 3.00 -7.56 14.86
CA LEU A 57 3.28 -9.00 15.02
C LEU A 57 4.72 -9.26 15.51
N ASP A 58 5.03 -10.48 15.93
CA ASP A 58 6.43 -10.84 16.21
C ASP A 58 7.27 -10.97 14.92
N ASP A 59 8.60 -10.96 15.02
CA ASP A 59 9.47 -10.99 13.83
C ASP A 59 9.27 -12.21 12.92
N LYS A 60 8.85 -13.35 13.48
CA LYS A 60 8.61 -14.57 12.71
C LYS A 60 7.31 -14.46 11.92
N GLU A 61 6.26 -13.95 12.56
CA GLU A 61 4.97 -13.71 11.94
C GLU A 61 5.04 -12.60 10.90
N GLN A 62 5.77 -11.52 11.18
CA GLN A 62 6.02 -10.45 10.21
C GLN A 62 6.68 -10.96 8.94
N ARG A 63 7.72 -11.80 9.09
CA ARG A 63 8.41 -12.39 7.95
C ARG A 63 7.47 -13.25 7.11
N LYS A 64 6.67 -14.10 7.75
CA LYS A 64 5.68 -14.93 7.05
C LYS A 64 4.66 -14.10 6.27
N ALA A 65 4.15 -13.03 6.87
CA ALA A 65 3.19 -12.15 6.23
C ALA A 65 3.80 -11.44 5.01
N ILE A 66 5.05 -10.96 5.14
CA ILE A 66 5.79 -10.36 4.02
C ILE A 66 6.05 -11.38 2.91
N ASP A 67 6.50 -12.60 3.25
CA ASP A 67 6.74 -13.66 2.26
C ASP A 67 5.45 -14.04 1.53
N ALA A 68 4.31 -14.09 2.23
CA ALA A 68 2.99 -14.32 1.63
C ALA A 68 2.62 -13.20 0.66
N ALA A 69 2.81 -11.93 1.06
CA ALA A 69 2.54 -10.77 0.23
C ALA A 69 3.46 -10.69 -1.00
N GLU A 70 4.74 -11.03 -0.86
CA GLU A 70 5.68 -11.17 -1.99
C GLU A 70 5.21 -12.30 -2.95
N GLY A 71 4.68 -13.41 -2.41
CA GLY A 71 4.10 -14.49 -3.19
C GLY A 71 2.90 -14.06 -4.05
N TRP A 72 2.09 -13.09 -3.59
CA TRP A 72 0.95 -12.59 -4.36
C TRP A 72 1.37 -11.87 -5.65
N LEU A 73 2.55 -11.25 -5.68
CA LEU A 73 3.09 -10.59 -6.87
C LEU A 73 3.40 -11.56 -8.00
N GLN A 74 3.64 -12.85 -7.73
CA GLN A 74 3.91 -13.84 -8.78
C GLN A 74 2.75 -13.94 -9.79
N ASN A 75 1.51 -13.81 -9.30
CA ASN A 75 0.30 -13.83 -10.13
C ASN A 75 -0.13 -12.43 -10.58
N SER A 76 0.45 -11.38 -10.00
CA SER A 76 0.07 -9.98 -10.29
C SER A 76 1.28 -9.05 -10.16
N PRO A 77 2.28 -9.13 -11.06
CA PRO A 77 3.56 -8.43 -10.90
C PRO A 77 3.46 -6.90 -10.95
N GLN A 78 2.36 -6.37 -11.50
CA GLN A 78 2.08 -4.94 -11.64
C GLN A 78 0.99 -4.45 -10.68
N ASP A 79 0.73 -5.18 -9.59
CA ASP A 79 -0.18 -4.72 -8.54
C ASP A 79 0.46 -3.54 -7.80
N ALA A 80 0.16 -2.32 -8.28
CA ALA A 80 0.80 -1.10 -7.82
C ALA A 80 0.53 -0.84 -6.33
N ASP A 81 -0.67 -1.16 -5.84
CA ASP A 81 -0.99 -0.99 -4.43
C ASP A 81 -0.15 -1.93 -3.57
N LEU A 82 -0.10 -3.22 -3.91
CA LEU A 82 0.72 -4.18 -3.19
C LEU A 82 2.21 -3.82 -3.19
N LEU A 83 2.74 -3.38 -4.33
CA LEU A 83 4.13 -2.93 -4.47
C LEU A 83 4.42 -1.76 -3.52
N VAL A 84 3.53 -0.76 -3.45
CA VAL A 84 3.70 0.36 -2.53
C VAL A 84 3.69 -0.09 -1.08
N TYR A 85 2.80 -0.99 -0.70
CA TYR A 85 2.72 -1.51 0.67
C TYR A 85 3.95 -2.36 1.05
N LEU A 86 4.42 -3.24 0.17
CA LEU A 86 5.67 -3.98 0.36
C LEU A 86 6.87 -3.03 0.49
N GLY A 87 6.89 -1.95 -0.30
CA GLY A 87 7.88 -0.88 -0.18
C GLY A 87 7.89 -0.21 1.19
N GLN A 88 6.72 0.13 1.73
CA GLN A 88 6.58 0.73 3.07
C GLN A 88 6.97 -0.23 4.19
N LEU A 89 6.64 -1.52 4.09
CA LEU A 89 7.05 -2.55 5.04
C LEU A 89 8.57 -2.79 5.00
N ALA A 90 9.17 -2.83 3.80
CA ALA A 90 10.61 -2.92 3.66
C ALA A 90 11.32 -1.69 4.25
N TYR A 91 10.74 -0.49 4.06
CA TYR A 91 11.24 0.75 4.65
C TYR A 91 11.22 0.69 6.19
N SER A 92 10.12 0.23 6.81
CA SER A 92 10.05 0.12 8.28
C SER A 92 11.06 -0.86 8.88
N LYS A 93 11.50 -1.85 8.09
CA LYS A 93 12.58 -2.80 8.42
C LYS A 93 13.97 -2.32 8.00
N GLN A 94 14.11 -1.08 7.55
CA GLN A 94 15.37 -0.48 7.09
C GLN A 94 16.02 -1.24 5.91
N LEU A 95 15.21 -1.96 5.13
CA LEU A 95 15.65 -2.69 3.93
C LEU A 95 15.61 -1.76 2.72
N TRP A 96 16.45 -0.72 2.73
CA TRP A 96 16.38 0.40 1.77
C TRP A 96 16.39 -0.04 0.30
N GLY A 97 17.24 -1.00 -0.06
CA GLY A 97 17.30 -1.52 -1.44
C GLY A 97 16.01 -2.21 -1.89
N LYS A 98 15.40 -3.04 -1.02
CA LYS A 98 14.09 -3.66 -1.28
C LYS A 98 12.98 -2.61 -1.35
N ALA A 99 12.95 -1.70 -0.38
CA ALA A 99 11.97 -0.63 -0.32
C ALA A 99 11.98 0.20 -1.61
N ARG A 100 13.17 0.63 -2.04
CA ARG A 100 13.38 1.34 -3.30
C ARG A 100 12.86 0.53 -4.50
N GLY A 101 13.27 -0.73 -4.63
CA GLY A 101 12.87 -1.57 -5.76
C GLY A 101 11.36 -1.75 -5.87
N TYR A 102 10.67 -2.00 -4.75
CA TYR A 102 9.21 -2.11 -4.75
C TYR A 102 8.53 -0.79 -5.11
N LEU A 103 9.02 0.34 -4.59
CA LEU A 103 8.42 1.65 -4.84
C LEU A 103 8.65 2.13 -6.28
N GLU A 104 9.83 1.91 -6.84
CA GLU A 104 10.12 2.19 -8.26
C GLU A 104 9.22 1.34 -9.17
N ALA A 105 9.07 0.05 -8.87
CA ALA A 105 8.14 -0.83 -9.61
C ALA A 105 6.67 -0.38 -9.44
N GLY A 106 6.28 0.04 -8.24
CA GLY A 106 4.95 0.58 -7.95
C GLY A 106 4.65 1.85 -8.76
N ILE A 107 5.59 2.79 -8.85
CA ILE A 107 5.48 3.99 -9.69
C ILE A 107 5.38 3.62 -11.16
N ALA A 108 6.18 2.66 -11.62
CA ALA A 108 6.13 2.18 -13.01
C ALA A 108 4.79 1.53 -13.37
N ALA A 109 4.17 0.81 -12.43
CA ALA A 109 2.86 0.20 -12.60
C ALA A 109 1.71 1.23 -12.52
N ARG A 110 1.76 2.13 -11.53
CA ARG A 110 0.85 3.26 -11.41
C ARG A 110 1.52 4.40 -10.65
N ASP A 111 1.76 5.49 -11.37
CA ASP A 111 2.30 6.70 -10.79
C ASP A 111 1.32 7.28 -9.76
N SER A 112 1.70 7.21 -8.48
CA SER A 112 0.89 7.68 -7.37
C SER A 112 1.69 8.55 -6.41
N VAL A 113 1.02 9.56 -5.85
CA VAL A 113 1.58 10.45 -4.83
C VAL A 113 2.12 9.64 -3.64
N GLN A 114 1.39 8.60 -3.21
CA GLN A 114 1.82 7.74 -2.11
C GLN A 114 3.14 7.03 -2.41
N ALA A 115 3.29 6.44 -3.60
CA ALA A 115 4.52 5.76 -4.00
C ALA A 115 5.71 6.73 -4.07
N ARG A 116 5.51 7.91 -4.67
CA ARG A 116 6.54 8.95 -4.78
C ARG A 116 7.00 9.48 -3.43
N LEU A 117 6.06 9.80 -2.53
CA LEU A 117 6.41 10.28 -1.20
C LEU A 117 7.10 9.20 -0.36
N ALA A 118 6.71 7.94 -0.51
CA ALA A 118 7.42 6.83 0.13
C ALA A 118 8.84 6.67 -0.44
N LEU A 119 9.02 6.79 -1.76
CA LEU A 119 10.35 6.70 -2.38
C LEU A 119 11.25 7.89 -1.98
N ALA A 120 10.67 9.08 -1.83
CA ALA A 120 11.38 10.24 -1.29
C ALA A 120 11.96 9.96 0.10
N LYS A 121 11.18 9.34 0.99
CA LYS A 121 11.65 8.94 2.32
C LYS A 121 12.81 7.96 2.25
N VAL A 122 12.76 6.97 1.35
CA VAL A 122 13.88 6.03 1.16
C VAL A 122 15.14 6.79 0.77
N PHE A 123 15.04 7.76 -0.16
CA PHE A 123 16.19 8.57 -0.57
C PHE A 123 16.74 9.47 0.54
N ASP A 124 15.90 9.98 1.44
CA ASP A 124 16.40 10.73 2.60
C ASP A 124 17.24 9.84 3.52
N GLU A 125 16.76 8.62 3.82
CA GLU A 125 17.46 7.66 4.68
C GLU A 125 18.79 7.18 4.07
N THR A 126 18.89 7.13 2.73
CA THR A 126 20.13 6.77 2.02
C THR A 126 21.03 7.97 1.72
N GLY A 127 20.63 9.18 2.10
CA GLY A 127 21.39 10.42 1.89
C GLY A 127 21.32 11.00 0.46
N GLU A 128 20.47 10.43 -0.41
CA GLU A 128 20.25 10.86 -1.80
C GLU A 128 19.26 12.04 -1.89
N LYS A 129 19.53 13.13 -1.16
CA LYS A 129 18.60 14.26 -0.96
C LYS A 129 18.04 14.87 -2.25
N GLU A 130 18.86 15.00 -3.29
CA GLU A 130 18.40 15.55 -4.59
C GLU A 130 17.31 14.69 -5.22
N LYS A 131 17.44 13.36 -5.11
CA LYS A 131 16.43 12.43 -5.61
C LYS A 131 15.17 12.47 -4.76
N ALA A 132 15.31 12.64 -3.44
CA ALA A 132 14.16 12.81 -2.55
C ALA A 132 13.32 14.04 -2.93
N GLU A 133 13.98 15.19 -3.14
CA GLU A 133 13.31 16.42 -3.59
C GLU A 133 12.65 16.27 -4.96
N GLU A 134 13.29 15.58 -5.90
CA GLU A 134 12.68 15.30 -7.20
C GLU A 134 11.40 14.47 -7.07
N GLN A 135 11.39 13.43 -6.22
CA GLN A 135 10.18 12.65 -5.98
C GLN A 135 9.07 13.48 -5.34
N ARG A 136 9.39 14.39 -4.41
CA ARG A 136 8.41 15.33 -3.82
C ARG A 136 7.82 16.27 -4.86
N LYS A 137 8.65 16.83 -5.75
CA LYS A 137 8.19 17.72 -6.84
C LYS A 137 7.23 16.98 -7.77
N GLN A 138 7.58 15.77 -8.18
CA GLN A 138 6.75 14.93 -9.04
C GLN A 138 5.41 14.56 -8.37
N ALA A 139 5.43 14.31 -7.05
CA ALA A 139 4.22 14.09 -6.27
C ALA A 139 3.30 15.33 -6.25
N LEU A 140 3.86 16.53 -6.06
CA LEU A 140 3.11 17.79 -6.06
C LEU A 140 2.50 18.12 -7.43
N SER A 141 3.25 17.91 -8.52
CA SER A 141 2.73 18.16 -9.87
C SER A 141 1.54 17.24 -10.21
N ALA A 142 1.57 15.99 -9.74
CA ALA A 142 0.46 15.06 -9.94
C ALA A 142 -0.83 15.54 -9.26
N THR A 143 -0.75 16.08 -8.03
CA THR A 143 -1.89 16.67 -7.32
C THR A 143 -2.45 17.94 -7.95
N GLN A 144 -1.58 18.80 -8.50
CA GLN A 144 -2.00 20.05 -9.13
C GLN A 144 -2.77 19.83 -10.44
N ASN A 145 -2.42 18.78 -11.19
CA ASN A 145 -3.10 18.43 -12.43
C ASN A 145 -4.51 17.84 -12.20
N THR A 146 -4.77 17.29 -11.01
CA THR A 146 -6.08 16.76 -10.60
C THR A 146 -7.03 17.78 -9.96
N MET A 147 -6.56 18.99 -9.62
CA MET A 147 -7.46 20.08 -9.22
C MET A 147 -7.84 20.88 -10.45
N PRO A 148 -9.06 20.74 -11.03
CA PRO A 148 -9.55 21.75 -11.93
C PRO A 148 -9.63 23.03 -11.09
N VAL A 149 -8.87 24.04 -11.51
CA VAL A 149 -9.00 25.40 -10.98
C VAL A 149 -10.49 25.71 -11.00
N LEU A 150 -11.09 25.88 -9.82
CA LEU A 150 -12.38 26.55 -9.68
C LEU A 150 -12.12 28.00 -10.11
N ALA A 151 -12.11 28.19 -11.44
CA ALA A 151 -12.03 29.47 -12.07
C ALA A 151 -13.27 30.23 -11.61
N LYS A 152 -13.02 31.25 -10.80
CA LYS A 152 -13.98 32.26 -10.38
C LYS A 152 -14.75 32.70 -11.64
N GLN A 153 -16.04 32.39 -11.69
CA GLN A 153 -16.94 33.08 -12.61
C GLN A 153 -17.33 34.42 -11.96
N PRO A 154 -17.43 35.50 -12.77
CA PRO A 154 -17.60 36.87 -12.30
C PRO A 154 -18.91 37.10 -11.53
#